data_AF-A0A538BHI3-F1
#
_entry.id   AF-A0A538BHI3-F1
#
_cell.length_a   1.000
_cell.length_b   1.000
_cell.length_c   1.000
_cell.angle_alpha   90.00
_cell.angle_beta   90.00
_cell.angle_gamma   90.00
#
_symmetry.space_group_name_H-M   'P 1'
#
loop_
_entity.id
_entity.type
_entity.pdbx_description
1 polymer ?
#
loop_
_entity_poly.entity_id
_entity_poly.type
_entity_poly.pdbx_seq_one_letter_code
_entity_poly.pdbx_strand_id
1 'polypeptide(L)' 'MATDWYMEGPWFKNCNCDPGCPCDFNQFPTHDHCEGALAMRVDKGNFGDVDLSGLCWGAVVQWPGAMHEGNG' A
#
# COMPACT_ATOMS: atom_id res chain seq x y z
N MET A 1 -1.80 -22.23 11.78
CA MET A 1 -0.79 -21.83 10.78
C MET A 1 -1.32 -20.60 10.06
N ALA A 2 -0.48 -19.65 9.67
CA ALA A 2 -0.93 -18.51 8.87
C ALA A 2 -1.37 -19.00 7.48
N THR A 3 -2.41 -18.39 6.92
CA THR A 3 -2.81 -18.65 5.53
C THR A 3 -1.71 -18.18 4.59
N ASP A 4 -1.26 -19.05 3.69
CA ASP A 4 -0.28 -18.69 2.66
C ASP A 4 -0.89 -17.68 1.68
N TRP A 5 -0.14 -16.64 1.36
CA TRP A 5 -0.60 -15.61 0.43
C TRP A 5 0.57 -14.93 -0.28
N TYR A 6 0.35 -14.54 -1.54
CA TYR A 6 1.23 -13.63 -2.28
C TYR A 6 0.47 -12.91 -3.40
N MET A 7 1.01 -11.78 -3.85
CA MET A 7 0.53 -11.06 -5.03
C MET A 7 1.74 -10.53 -5.81
N GLU A 8 1.70 -10.69 -7.13
CA GLU A 8 2.67 -10.20 -8.11
C GLU A 8 1.91 -9.46 -9.20
N GLY A 9 2.41 -8.29 -9.60
CA GLY A 9 1.81 -7.50 -10.66
C GLY A 9 2.19 -6.02 -10.58
N PRO A 10 1.80 -5.22 -11.58
CA PRO A 10 2.00 -3.79 -11.55
C PRO A 10 1.17 -3.17 -10.43
N TRP A 11 1.82 -2.31 -9.66
CA TRP A 11 1.19 -1.51 -8.62
C TRP A 11 1.55 -0.04 -8.80
N PHE A 12 0.67 0.81 -8.30
CA PHE A 12 0.79 2.24 -8.30
C PHE A 12 0.59 2.75 -6.88
N LYS A 13 1.38 3.75 -6.49
CA LYS A 13 1.16 4.52 -5.27
C LYS A 13 1.45 5.98 -5.52
N ASN A 14 0.59 6.82 -4.96
CA ASN A 14 0.77 8.25 -4.87
C ASN A 14 0.47 8.72 -3.45
N CYS A 15 1.17 9.76 -3.03
CA CYS A 15 1.05 10.37 -1.72
C CYS A 15 1.14 11.89 -1.88
N ASN A 16 0.59 12.65 -0.94
CA ASN A 16 0.70 14.10 -0.86
C ASN A 16 2.14 14.61 -0.59
N CYS A 17 3.07 13.73 -0.19
CA CYS A 17 4.44 14.11 0.17
C CYS A 17 5.37 14.31 -1.03
N ASP A 18 6.60 14.77 -0.74
CA ASP A 18 7.68 14.91 -1.72
C ASP A 18 7.99 13.61 -2.49
N PRO A 19 8.60 13.72 -3.69
CA PRO A 19 8.94 12.55 -4.51
C PRO A 19 9.70 11.48 -3.74
N GLY A 20 9.28 10.23 -3.95
CA GLY A 20 9.85 9.08 -3.25
C GLY A 20 9.10 8.68 -1.98
N CYS A 21 8.11 9.47 -1.52
CA CYS A 21 7.27 9.18 -0.35
C CYS A 21 8.12 8.85 0.89
N PRO A 22 8.58 9.85 1.66
CA PRO A 22 9.52 9.67 2.77
C PRO A 22 9.15 8.56 3.76
N CYS A 23 7.84 8.35 4.01
CA CYS A 23 7.30 7.31 4.87
C CYS A 23 7.70 5.88 4.46
N ASP A 24 8.02 5.62 3.19
CA ASP A 24 8.52 4.31 2.72
C ASP A 24 9.88 3.95 3.32
N PHE A 25 10.63 4.97 3.71
CA PHE A 25 11.95 4.86 4.33
C PHE A 25 11.87 5.18 5.82
N ASN A 26 10.68 5.04 6.42
CA ASN A 26 10.39 5.38 7.81
C ASN A 26 10.76 6.83 8.19
N GLN A 27 10.70 7.75 7.24
CA GLN A 27 10.83 9.19 7.52
C GLN A 27 9.46 9.82 7.79
N PHE A 28 9.47 11.05 8.30
CA PHE A 28 8.26 11.82 8.54
C PHE A 28 7.62 12.31 7.24
N PRO A 29 6.28 12.43 7.18
CA PRO A 29 5.59 12.99 6.03
C PRO A 29 5.97 14.47 5.82
N THR A 30 6.00 14.93 4.58
CA THR A 30 6.35 16.32 4.22
C THR A 30 5.36 17.35 4.82
N HIS A 31 4.10 16.96 5.00
CA HIS A 31 3.02 17.86 5.41
C HIS A 31 2.42 17.52 6.78
N ASP A 32 3.19 16.87 7.66
CA ASP A 32 2.79 16.39 8.99
C ASP A 32 1.69 15.29 9.00
N HIS A 33 1.00 15.08 7.88
CA HIS A 33 -0.02 14.03 7.69
C HIS A 33 0.16 13.37 6.32
N CYS A 34 -0.36 12.16 6.18
CA CYS A 34 -0.32 11.38 4.95
C CYS A 34 -1.72 11.30 4.34
N GLU A 35 -1.82 11.61 3.05
CA GLU A 35 -2.97 11.27 2.20
C GLU A 35 -2.45 10.47 1.01
N GLY A 36 -2.87 9.22 0.92
CA GLY A 36 -2.33 8.26 -0.03
C GLY A 36 -3.40 7.59 -0.87
N ALA A 37 -3.04 7.26 -2.10
CA ALA A 37 -3.81 6.40 -2.97
C ALA A 37 -2.91 5.32 -3.55
N LEU A 38 -3.39 4.08 -3.56
CA LEU A 38 -2.65 2.93 -4.06
C LEU A 38 -3.58 1.96 -4.77
N ALA A 39 -3.06 1.33 -5.82
CA ALA A 39 -3.81 0.41 -6.66
C ALA A 39 -2.88 -0.64 -7.24
N MET A 40 -3.42 -1.83 -7.49
CA MET A 40 -2.68 -2.93 -8.08
C MET A 40 -3.60 -3.74 -8.97
N ARG A 41 -3.04 -4.22 -10.09
CA ARG A 41 -3.58 -5.36 -10.82
C ARG A 41 -2.74 -6.58 -10.47
N VAL A 42 -3.39 -7.64 -10.01
CA VAL A 42 -2.73 -8.90 -9.66
C VAL A 42 -2.57 -9.72 -10.94
N ASP A 43 -1.35 -9.85 -11.43
CA ASP A 43 -1.04 -10.69 -12.59
C ASP A 43 -0.88 -12.16 -12.15
N LYS A 44 -0.38 -12.42 -10.93
CA LYS A 44 -0.33 -13.74 -10.27
C LYS A 44 -0.50 -13.59 -8.76
N GLY A 45 -1.16 -14.53 -8.10
CA GLY A 45 -1.28 -14.51 -6.64
C GLY A 45 -2.34 -15.45 -6.11
N ASN A 46 -2.28 -15.76 -4.83
CA ASN A 46 -3.30 -16.53 -4.13
C ASN A 46 -3.49 -16.04 -2.69
N PHE A 47 -4.64 -16.38 -2.12
CA PHE A 47 -4.89 -16.36 -0.69
C PHE A 47 -5.46 -17.73 -0.28
N GLY A 48 -4.61 -18.60 0.26
CA GLY A 48 -4.92 -20.03 0.40
C GLY A 48 -5.26 -20.64 -0.96
N ASP A 49 -6.43 -21.26 -1.08
CA ASP A 49 -6.91 -21.88 -2.33
C ASP A 49 -7.61 -20.89 -3.28
N VAL A 50 -7.73 -19.61 -2.91
CA VAL A 50 -8.37 -18.57 -3.73
C VAL A 50 -7.36 -17.97 -4.70
N ASP A 51 -7.59 -18.16 -6.00
CA ASP A 51 -6.82 -17.49 -7.05
C ASP A 51 -7.18 -15.99 -7.11
N LEU A 52 -6.15 -15.14 -7.09
CA LEU A 52 -6.27 -13.68 -7.19
C LEU A 52 -5.93 -13.15 -8.58
N SER A 53 -5.51 -14.00 -9.53
CA SER A 53 -5.10 -13.58 -10.86
C SER A 53 -6.22 -12.82 -11.60
N GLY A 54 -5.87 -11.68 -12.21
CA GLY A 54 -6.80 -10.80 -12.90
C GLY A 54 -7.59 -9.83 -12.00
N LEU A 55 -7.48 -9.94 -10.68
CA LEU A 55 -8.12 -8.98 -9.76
C LEU A 55 -7.42 -7.63 -9.80
N CYS A 56 -8.21 -6.55 -9.80
CA CYS A 56 -7.73 -5.20 -9.52
C CYS A 56 -8.23 -4.77 -8.14
N TRP A 57 -7.36 -4.21 -7.33
CA TRP A 57 -7.74 -3.60 -6.05
C TRP A 57 -7.13 -2.20 -5.93
N GLY A 58 -7.75 -1.38 -5.09
CA GLY A 58 -7.24 -0.05 -4.76
C GLY A 58 -7.67 0.36 -3.36
N ALA A 59 -6.90 1.25 -2.76
CA ALA A 59 -7.21 1.85 -1.47
C ALA A 59 -6.84 3.33 -1.49
N VAL A 60 -7.58 4.09 -0.68
CA VAL A 60 -7.25 5.45 -0.27
C VAL A 60 -7.09 5.44 1.23
N VAL A 61 -6.15 6.23 1.72
CA VAL A 61 -5.66 6.11 3.09
C VAL A 61 -5.28 7.48 3.64
N GLN A 62 -5.46 7.64 4.95
CA GLN A 62 -5.16 8.88 5.65
C GLN A 62 -4.52 8.56 7.00
N TRP A 63 -3.34 9.13 7.27
CA TRP A 63 -2.70 9.06 8.58
C TRP A 63 -2.51 10.47 9.15
N PRO A 64 -2.70 10.65 10.47
CA PRO A 64 -2.45 11.92 11.14
C PRO A 64 -0.95 12.24 11.31
N GLY A 65 -0.05 11.32 10.94
CA GLY A 65 1.38 11.40 11.18
C GLY A 65 2.15 10.35 10.35
N ALA A 66 3.35 9.99 10.82
CA ALA A 66 4.17 9.00 10.12
C ALA A 66 3.55 7.59 10.18
N MET A 67 3.50 6.88 9.05
CA MET A 67 2.84 5.57 8.96
C MET A 67 3.38 4.54 9.97
N HIS A 68 4.69 4.58 10.26
CA HIS A 68 5.34 3.64 11.17
C HIS A 68 5.01 3.90 12.66
N GLU A 69 4.47 5.09 12.99
CA GLU A 69 3.97 5.40 14.33
C GLU A 69 2.53 4.87 14.53
N GLY A 70 1.87 4.44 13.45
CA GLY A 70 0.49 3.95 13.47
C GLY A 70 -0.55 5.09 13.50
N ASN A 71 -1.72 4.80 14.09
CA ASN A 71 -2.83 5.76 14.28
C ASN A 71 -3.54 6.26 13.02
N GLY A 72 -3.45 5.56 11.90
CA GLY A 72 -4.33 5.77 10.73
C GLY A 72 -5.20 4.57 10.44
#